data_AF-A0A3D4GZS6-F1
#
_entry.id   AF-A0A3D4GZS6-F1
#
_cell.length_a   1.000
_cell.length_b   1.000
_cell.length_c   1.000
_cell.angle_alpha   90.00
_cell.angle_beta   90.00
_cell.angle_gamma   90.00
#
_symmetry.space_group_name_H-M   'P 1'
#
loop_
_entity.id
_entity.type
_entity.pdbx_description
1 polymer ?
#
loop_
_entity_poly.entity_id
_entity_poly.type
_entity_poly.pdbx_seq_one_letter_code
_entity_poly.pdbx_strand_id
1 'polypeptide(L)'
;MLYIGVSRIVSDVGLVFVSMPVGPQRFVTSTIGSQNLSGSSLTMLAFTNAVASYGKGLFMPAVTHGAKIADVCPKGGRRGVLAGIVFAFVAGSVISILYTLYLGYTYGAFNFNDYPFTRYSKSGFSGVLTQMNNPEPPDSLQLTLFGIGAAVMSLLTFLKYRFPWWPFHPIGFALGGTGTSVRYTVFSVFLAWAMKFLILRIGGAALYRRYSPFFLGVLIGYSAGIALSLIVDVIWFPGGGHGIHGY
;
A
#
# COMPACT_ATOMS: atom_id res chain seq x y z
N MET A 1 13.22 3.40 4.26
CA MET A 1 12.55 4.56 4.89
C MET A 1 11.08 4.69 4.51
N LEU A 2 10.72 4.77 3.22
CA LEU A 2 9.32 4.91 2.79
C LEU A 2 8.39 3.80 3.31
N TYR A 3 8.84 2.53 3.26
CA TYR A 3 8.09 1.39 3.81
C TYR A 3 7.82 1.50 5.33
N ILE A 4 8.76 2.05 6.10
CA ILE A 4 8.62 2.27 7.55
C ILE A 4 7.60 3.38 7.82
N GLY A 5 7.62 4.43 7.01
CA GLY A 5 6.63 5.51 7.07
C GLY A 5 5.21 4.99 6.81
N VAL A 6 5.04 4.18 5.76
CA VAL A 6 3.75 3.54 5.45
C VAL A 6 3.32 2.60 6.58
N SER A 7 4.19 1.73 7.09
CA SER A 7 3.82 0.83 8.19
C SER A 7 3.40 1.57 9.44
N ARG A 8 4.04 2.70 9.76
CA ARG A 8 3.63 3.55 10.89
C ARG A 8 2.26 4.18 10.67
N ILE A 9 1.98 4.66 9.45
CA ILE A 9 0.65 5.19 9.12
C ILE A 9 -0.41 4.08 9.23
N VAL A 10 -0.12 2.89 8.72
CA VAL A 10 -1.01 1.73 8.79
C VAL A 10 -1.21 1.32 10.26
N SER A 11 -0.17 1.28 11.09
CA SER A 11 -0.29 0.93 12.51
C SER A 11 -1.04 1.98 13.33
N ASP A 12 -0.83 3.26 13.03
CA ASP A 12 -1.40 4.37 13.81
C ASP A 12 -2.87 4.64 13.44
N VAL A 13 -3.24 4.48 12.16
CA VAL A 13 -4.59 4.78 11.66
C VAL A 13 -5.43 3.53 11.43
N GLY A 14 -4.82 2.37 11.26
CA GLY A 14 -5.52 1.13 10.89
C GLY A 14 -6.01 1.12 9.43
N LEU A 15 -5.50 2.02 8.59
CA LEU A 15 -5.87 2.09 7.18
C LEU A 15 -5.14 0.99 6.39
N VAL A 16 -5.91 0.05 5.82
CA VAL A 16 -5.38 -1.04 4.99
C VAL A 16 -4.94 -0.54 3.60
N PHE A 17 -5.57 0.54 3.12
CA PHE A 17 -5.30 1.13 1.80
C PHE A 17 -4.51 2.43 1.94
N VAL A 18 -3.20 2.32 2.16
CA VAL A 18 -2.28 3.47 2.16
C VAL A 18 -1.22 3.25 1.10
N SER A 19 -1.15 4.14 0.11
CA SER A 19 -0.09 4.11 -0.91
C SER A 19 1.11 4.95 -0.48
N MET A 20 2.30 4.65 -0.99
CA MET A 20 3.46 5.52 -0.82
C MET A 20 3.19 6.89 -1.47
N PRO A 21 3.35 8.01 -0.74
CA PRO A 21 3.10 9.34 -1.28
C PRO A 21 4.16 9.77 -2.32
N VAL A 22 5.35 9.18 -2.28
CA VAL A 22 6.46 9.48 -3.20
C VAL A 22 6.99 8.17 -3.76
N GLY A 23 7.02 8.05 -5.09
CA GLY A 23 7.70 6.95 -5.78
C GLY A 23 9.22 7.18 -5.80
N PRO A 24 10.05 6.26 -5.29
CA PRO A 24 11.49 6.48 -5.14
C PRO A 24 12.19 6.74 -6.48
N GLN A 25 11.71 6.12 -7.56
CA GLN A 25 12.24 6.31 -8.90
C GLN A 25 11.97 7.71 -9.44
N ARG A 26 10.72 8.18 -9.30
CA ARG A 26 10.34 9.55 -9.70
C ARG A 26 11.11 10.59 -8.90
N PHE A 27 11.34 10.34 -7.61
CA PHE A 27 12.15 11.22 -6.78
C PHE A 27 13.58 11.33 -7.33
N VAL A 28 14.27 10.22 -7.57
CA VAL A 28 15.64 10.22 -8.13
C VAL A 28 15.70 10.94 -9.48
N THR A 29 14.77 10.65 -10.39
CA THR A 29 14.75 11.31 -11.72
C THR A 29 14.45 12.80 -11.61
N SER A 30 13.60 13.23 -10.66
CA SER A 30 13.29 14.65 -10.45
C SER A 30 14.44 15.43 -9.79
N THR A 31 15.20 14.79 -8.89
CA THR A 31 16.31 15.42 -8.18
C THR A 31 17.57 15.52 -9.03
N ILE A 32 17.93 14.43 -9.72
CA ILE A 32 19.16 14.37 -10.52
C ILE A 32 18.91 14.89 -11.95
N GLY A 33 17.67 14.83 -12.43
CA GLY A 33 17.32 15.05 -13.83
C GLY A 33 17.62 13.81 -14.68
N SER A 34 16.73 13.45 -15.60
CA SER A 34 16.96 12.32 -16.50
C SER A 34 18.12 12.57 -17.46
N GLN A 35 18.42 13.84 -17.78
CA GLN A 35 19.56 14.24 -18.60
C GLN A 35 20.93 13.86 -18.02
N ASN A 36 21.02 13.72 -16.70
CA ASN A 36 22.27 13.39 -16.01
C ASN A 36 22.40 11.89 -15.72
N LEU A 37 21.45 11.07 -16.18
CA LEU A 37 21.42 9.63 -15.97
C LEU A 37 21.66 8.90 -17.30
N SER A 38 22.52 7.89 -17.28
CA SER A 38 22.70 7.02 -18.44
C SER A 38 21.45 6.20 -18.73
N GLY A 39 21.27 5.78 -19.98
CA GLY A 39 20.17 4.87 -20.36
C GLY A 39 20.16 3.57 -19.55
N SER A 40 21.33 3.04 -19.18
CA SER A 40 21.43 1.87 -18.30
C SER A 40 20.93 2.15 -16.89
N SER A 41 21.21 3.34 -16.34
CA SER A 41 20.74 3.75 -15.01
C SER A 41 19.22 3.92 -14.98
N LEU A 42 18.65 4.54 -16.02
CA LEU A 42 17.20 4.68 -16.18
C LEU A 42 16.50 3.32 -16.32
N THR A 43 17.12 2.39 -17.07
CA THR A 43 16.61 1.02 -17.20
C THR A 43 16.64 0.27 -15.86
N MET A 44 17.73 0.38 -15.10
CA MET A 44 17.79 -0.17 -13.74
C MET A 44 16.69 0.42 -12.83
N LEU A 45 16.44 1.73 -12.91
CA LEU A 45 15.35 2.36 -12.18
C LEU A 45 13.99 1.76 -12.57
N ALA A 46 13.75 1.44 -13.85
CA ALA A 46 12.55 0.75 -14.30
C ALA A 46 12.34 -0.61 -13.60
N PHE A 47 13.40 -1.42 -13.50
CA PHE A 47 13.33 -2.71 -12.80
C PHE A 47 13.08 -2.56 -11.30
N THR A 48 13.71 -1.58 -10.65
CA THR A 48 13.41 -1.28 -9.24
C THR A 48 11.99 -0.78 -9.04
N ASN A 49 11.41 -0.11 -10.04
CA ASN A 49 10.01 0.34 -9.99
C ASN A 49 9.10 -0.87 -9.85
N ALA A 50 9.32 -1.97 -10.57
CA ALA A 50 8.50 -3.17 -10.43
C ALA A 50 8.36 -3.66 -8.96
N VAL A 51 9.42 -3.52 -8.16
CA VAL A 51 9.40 -3.87 -6.73
C VAL A 51 8.74 -2.79 -5.85
N ALA A 52 9.02 -1.51 -6.12
CA ALA A 52 8.52 -0.37 -5.34
C ALA A 52 7.07 0.00 -5.67
N SER A 53 6.59 -0.41 -6.83
CA SER A 53 5.32 -0.04 -7.46
C SER A 53 4.10 -0.53 -6.68
N TYR A 54 4.24 -1.58 -5.87
CA TYR A 54 3.27 -1.93 -4.85
C TYR A 54 3.32 -0.94 -3.67
N GLY A 55 2.70 0.22 -3.91
CA GLY A 55 2.63 1.34 -2.99
C GLY A 55 1.93 1.02 -1.67
N LYS A 56 1.21 -0.09 -1.55
CA LYS A 56 0.52 -0.54 -0.32
C LYS A 56 1.46 -1.00 0.81
N GLY A 57 2.76 -0.75 0.65
CA GLY A 57 3.78 -1.26 1.57
C GLY A 57 3.92 -2.75 1.41
N LEU A 58 4.36 -3.24 0.25
CA LEU A 58 4.89 -4.61 0.15
C LEU A 58 5.84 -4.82 1.35
N PHE A 59 5.77 -5.95 2.04
CA PHE A 59 6.58 -6.29 3.22
C PHE A 59 6.13 -5.71 4.58
N MET A 60 6.13 -4.39 4.78
CA MET A 60 6.25 -3.84 6.14
C MET A 60 4.99 -3.95 7.03
N PRO A 61 3.76 -3.68 6.56
CA PRO A 61 2.54 -3.85 7.36
C PRO A 61 2.35 -5.29 7.87
N ALA A 62 2.54 -6.28 6.99
CA ALA A 62 2.44 -7.69 7.35
C ALA A 62 3.46 -8.09 8.42
N VAL A 63 4.71 -7.61 8.30
CA VAL A 63 5.75 -7.84 9.32
C VAL A 63 5.41 -7.14 10.63
N THR A 64 4.85 -5.91 10.62
CA THR A 64 4.46 -5.22 11.86
C THR A 64 3.31 -5.92 12.58
N HIS A 65 2.32 -6.43 11.85
CA HIS A 65 1.24 -7.23 12.44
C HIS A 65 1.76 -8.57 12.95
N GLY A 66 2.64 -9.23 12.19
CA GLY A 66 3.31 -10.47 12.61
C GLY A 66 4.15 -10.30 13.87
N ALA A 67 4.89 -9.20 13.98
CA ALA A 67 5.65 -8.85 15.18
C ALA A 67 4.72 -8.66 16.40
N LYS A 68 3.55 -8.05 16.20
CA LYS A 68 2.56 -7.91 17.29
C LYS A 68 1.99 -9.25 17.73
N ILE A 69 1.74 -10.18 16.81
CA ILE A 69 1.31 -11.55 17.13
C ILE A 69 2.41 -12.28 17.91
N ALA A 70 3.68 -12.08 17.52
CA ALA A 70 4.83 -12.67 18.18
C ALA A 70 5.04 -12.16 19.63
N ASP A 71 4.48 -11.02 20.01
CA ASP A 71 4.48 -10.54 21.40
C ASP A 71 3.57 -11.35 22.32
N VAL A 72 2.51 -11.96 21.77
CA VAL A 72 1.54 -12.78 22.53
C VAL A 72 1.99 -14.25 22.60
N CYS A 73 2.99 -14.64 21.80
CA CYS A 73 3.54 -15.99 21.83
C CYS A 73 4.54 -16.20 22.99
N PRO A 74 4.60 -17.42 23.58
CA PRO A 74 5.62 -17.79 24.55
C PRO A 74 7.06 -17.57 24.04
N LYS A 75 8.00 -17.29 24.95
CA LYS A 75 9.42 -17.09 24.63
C LYS A 75 9.95 -18.30 23.84
N GLY A 76 10.24 -18.09 22.55
CA GLY A 76 10.70 -19.11 21.60
C GLY A 76 9.96 -19.10 20.26
N GLY A 77 8.67 -18.77 20.25
CA GLY A 77 7.84 -18.78 19.03
C GLY A 77 8.09 -17.64 18.04
N ARG A 78 8.77 -16.57 18.46
CA ARG A 78 8.95 -15.35 17.65
C ARG A 78 9.73 -15.59 16.36
N ARG A 79 10.80 -16.41 16.42
CA ARG A 79 11.58 -16.77 15.24
C ARG A 79 10.78 -17.66 14.28
N GLY A 80 9.93 -18.53 14.82
CA GLY A 80 9.01 -19.35 14.03
C GLY A 80 7.96 -18.53 13.29
N VAL A 81 7.36 -17.53 13.95
CA VAL A 81 6.39 -16.61 13.31
C VAL A 81 7.06 -15.81 12.19
N LEU A 82 8.25 -15.26 12.43
CA LEU A 82 9.00 -14.54 11.40
C LEU A 82 9.40 -15.45 10.23
N ALA A 83 9.90 -16.65 10.52
CA ALA A 83 10.26 -17.63 9.50
C ALA A 83 9.04 -18.05 8.67
N GLY A 84 7.87 -18.24 9.30
CA GLY A 84 6.61 -18.55 8.61
C GLY A 84 6.16 -17.42 7.68
N ILE A 85 6.27 -16.16 8.12
CA ILE A 85 5.95 -14.99 7.28
C ILE A 85 6.87 -14.93 6.06
N VAL A 86 8.18 -15.11 6.27
CA VAL A 86 9.17 -15.11 5.18
C VAL A 86 8.92 -16.28 4.22
N PHE A 87 8.66 -17.48 4.74
CA PHE A 87 8.37 -18.65 3.94
C PHE A 87 7.11 -18.47 3.10
N ALA A 88 6.00 -18.04 3.70
CA ALA A 88 4.75 -17.77 3.00
C ALA A 88 4.94 -16.73 1.90
N PHE A 89 5.75 -15.70 2.16
CA PHE A 89 6.08 -14.68 1.18
C PHE A 89 6.89 -15.24 -0.01
N VAL A 90 7.96 -15.98 0.27
CA VAL A 90 8.83 -16.55 -0.78
C VAL A 90 8.04 -17.57 -1.60
N ALA A 91 7.34 -18.50 -0.94
CA ALA A 91 6.52 -19.50 -1.60
C ALA A 91 5.42 -18.85 -2.45
N GLY A 92 4.69 -17.87 -1.89
CA GLY A 92 3.66 -17.14 -2.62
C GLY A 92 4.20 -16.38 -3.85
N SER A 93 5.37 -15.75 -3.71
CA SER A 93 6.02 -15.03 -4.81
C SER A 93 6.47 -15.99 -5.92
N VAL A 94 7.11 -17.11 -5.56
CA VAL A 94 7.55 -18.13 -6.54
C VAL A 94 6.36 -18.75 -7.25
N ILE A 95 5.33 -19.17 -6.52
CA ILE A 95 4.11 -19.75 -7.10
C ILE A 95 3.44 -18.73 -8.03
N SER A 96 3.32 -17.47 -7.61
CA SER A 96 2.71 -16.41 -8.44
C SER A 96 3.49 -16.18 -9.73
N ILE A 97 4.82 -16.15 -9.70
CA ILE A 97 5.66 -15.99 -10.90
C ILE A 97 5.49 -17.19 -11.83
N LEU A 98 5.64 -18.41 -11.31
CA LEU A 98 5.53 -19.63 -12.12
C LEU A 98 4.15 -19.78 -12.75
N TYR A 99 3.09 -19.49 -11.98
CA TYR A 99 1.72 -19.57 -12.47
C TYR A 99 1.43 -18.50 -13.53
N THR A 100 1.94 -17.28 -13.33
CA THR A 100 1.82 -16.21 -14.34
C THR A 100 2.53 -16.58 -15.64
N LEU A 101 3.73 -17.18 -15.55
CA LEU A 101 4.45 -17.66 -16.73
C LEU A 101 3.69 -18.80 -17.42
N TYR A 102 3.20 -19.78 -16.67
CA TYR A 102 2.39 -20.89 -17.20
C TYR A 102 1.16 -20.37 -17.96
N LEU A 103 0.40 -19.45 -17.36
CA LEU A 103 -0.75 -18.82 -18.02
C LEU A 103 -0.32 -18.02 -19.25
N GLY A 104 0.83 -17.33 -19.18
CA GLY A 104 1.37 -16.55 -20.28
C GLY A 104 1.77 -17.41 -21.48
N TYR A 105 2.33 -18.60 -21.24
CA TYR A 105 2.65 -19.58 -22.28
C TYR A 105 1.41 -20.26 -22.85
N THR A 106 0.41 -20.55 -22.00
CA THR A 106 -0.76 -21.33 -22.41
C THR A 106 -1.80 -20.48 -23.14
N TYR A 107 -2.08 -19.28 -22.64
CA TYR A 107 -3.15 -18.40 -23.14
C TYR A 107 -2.61 -17.17 -23.86
N GLY A 108 -1.30 -16.92 -23.82
CA GLY A 108 -0.69 -15.71 -24.33
C GLY A 108 -0.85 -14.53 -23.38
N ALA A 109 0.26 -13.97 -22.89
CA ALA A 109 0.24 -12.83 -21.97
C ALA A 109 -0.46 -11.57 -22.54
N PHE A 110 -0.63 -11.48 -23.87
CA PHE A 110 -1.40 -10.41 -24.52
C PHE A 110 -2.90 -10.46 -24.20
N ASN A 111 -3.44 -11.66 -23.92
CA ASN A 111 -4.86 -11.86 -23.62
C ASN A 111 -5.21 -11.56 -22.15
N PHE A 112 -4.22 -11.23 -21.31
CA PHE A 112 -4.47 -10.84 -19.93
C PHE A 112 -5.13 -9.47 -19.89
N ASN A 113 -6.42 -9.43 -19.55
CA ASN A 113 -7.21 -8.20 -19.45
C ASN A 113 -7.30 -7.67 -18.01
N ASP A 114 -6.17 -7.64 -17.31
CA ASP A 114 -6.09 -7.07 -15.96
C ASP A 114 -5.10 -5.90 -15.93
N TYR A 115 -5.33 -4.94 -15.03
CA TYR A 115 -4.55 -3.71 -14.90
C TYR A 115 -3.03 -3.93 -14.81
N PRO A 116 -2.53 -4.92 -14.04
CA PRO A 116 -1.10 -5.19 -13.95
C PRO A 116 -0.45 -5.48 -15.32
N PHE A 117 -1.12 -6.26 -16.17
CA PHE A 117 -0.57 -6.74 -17.44
C PHE A 117 -0.83 -5.78 -18.62
N THR A 118 -1.99 -5.13 -18.62
CA THR A 118 -2.41 -4.27 -19.74
C THR A 118 -1.75 -2.90 -19.72
N ARG A 119 -1.70 -2.25 -18.54
CA ARG A 119 -1.24 -0.86 -18.39
C ARG A 119 -0.01 -0.76 -17.50
N TYR A 120 0.02 -1.47 -16.37
CA TYR A 120 1.00 -1.20 -15.34
C TYR A 120 2.42 -1.61 -15.74
N SER A 121 2.61 -2.85 -16.21
CA SER A 121 3.91 -3.34 -16.68
C SER A 121 4.46 -2.51 -17.85
N LYS A 122 3.59 -2.06 -18.76
CA LYS A 122 4.00 -1.22 -19.90
C LYS A 122 4.41 0.19 -19.46
N SER A 123 3.67 0.77 -18.50
CA SER A 123 3.87 2.16 -18.06
C SER A 123 5.25 2.42 -17.43
N GLY A 124 5.83 1.42 -16.76
CA GLY A 124 7.16 1.54 -16.16
C GLY A 124 8.26 1.70 -17.22
N PHE A 125 8.23 0.86 -18.25
CA PHE A 125 9.22 0.92 -19.34
C PHE A 125 8.95 2.05 -20.33
N SER A 126 7.69 2.33 -20.64
CA SER A 126 7.35 3.46 -21.51
C SER A 126 7.76 4.80 -20.88
N GLY A 127 7.61 4.95 -19.56
CA GLY A 127 8.06 6.16 -18.85
C GLY A 127 9.57 6.36 -18.94
N VAL A 128 10.35 5.27 -18.84
CA VAL A 128 11.81 5.33 -19.02
C VAL A 128 12.19 5.65 -20.46
N LEU A 129 11.51 5.04 -21.44
CA LEU A 129 11.74 5.34 -22.85
C LEU A 129 11.46 6.81 -23.18
N THR A 130 10.39 7.39 -22.62
CA THR A 130 10.10 8.82 -22.73
C THR A 130 11.22 9.67 -22.13
N GLN A 131 11.76 9.30 -20.96
CA GLN A 131 12.87 10.01 -20.33
C GLN A 131 14.20 9.89 -21.09
N MET A 132 14.41 8.78 -21.80
CA MET A 132 15.60 8.59 -22.66
C MET A 132 15.49 9.41 -23.95
N ASN A 133 14.30 9.47 -24.55
CA ASN A 133 14.07 10.23 -25.78
C ASN A 133 13.94 11.74 -25.52
N ASN A 134 13.42 12.12 -24.36
CA ASN A 134 13.28 13.50 -23.92
C ASN A 134 13.95 13.67 -22.55
N PRO A 135 15.28 13.84 -22.51
CA PRO A 135 15.98 14.08 -21.26
C PRO A 135 15.58 15.45 -20.69
N GLU A 136 15.22 15.47 -19.41
CA GLU A 136 14.77 16.67 -18.70
C GLU A 136 15.80 17.05 -17.63
N PRO A 137 16.01 18.36 -17.39
CA PRO A 137 16.80 18.83 -16.25
C PRO A 137 16.10 18.51 -14.93
N PRO A 138 16.81 18.64 -13.79
CA PRO A 138 16.19 18.56 -12.47
C PRO A 138 14.95 19.46 -12.38
N ASP A 139 13.83 18.91 -11.91
CA ASP A 139 12.59 19.65 -11.76
C ASP A 139 12.67 20.51 -10.50
N SER A 140 13.13 21.75 -10.67
CA SER A 140 13.29 22.71 -9.59
C SER A 140 11.97 23.07 -8.91
N LEU A 141 10.85 23.07 -9.66
CA LEU A 141 9.52 23.33 -9.11
C LEU A 141 9.10 22.19 -8.20
N GLN A 142 9.23 20.94 -8.66
CA GLN A 142 8.90 19.77 -7.86
C GLN A 142 9.76 19.67 -6.60
N LEU A 143 11.06 19.97 -6.69
CA LEU A 143 11.97 20.00 -5.53
C LEU A 143 11.60 21.10 -4.54
N THR A 144 11.21 22.28 -5.03
CA THR A 144 10.77 23.39 -4.18
C THR A 144 9.48 23.04 -3.45
N LEU A 145 8.49 22.49 -4.16
CA LEU A 145 7.24 22.02 -3.55
C LEU A 145 7.46 20.89 -2.55
N PHE A 146 8.38 19.96 -2.87
CA PHE A 146 8.79 18.92 -1.94
C PHE A 146 9.43 19.51 -0.66
N GLY A 147 10.32 20.51 -0.81
CA GLY A 147 10.94 21.22 0.30
C GLY A 147 9.91 21.94 1.18
N ILE A 148 8.94 22.64 0.57
CA ILE A 148 7.83 23.28 1.30
C ILE A 148 7.02 22.23 2.05
N GLY A 149 6.64 21.13 1.40
CA GLY A 149 5.91 20.03 2.03
C GLY A 149 6.67 19.42 3.21
N ALA A 150 7.98 19.23 3.08
CA ALA A 150 8.86 18.74 4.15
C ALA A 150 8.95 19.73 5.31
N ALA A 151 9.07 21.04 5.04
CA ALA A 151 9.10 22.08 6.07
C ALA A 151 7.77 22.16 6.84
N VAL A 152 6.63 22.16 6.13
CA VAL A 152 5.30 22.16 6.75
C VAL A 152 5.08 20.90 7.58
N MET A 153 5.43 19.73 7.06
CA MET A 153 5.31 18.47 7.80
C MET A 153 6.19 18.45 9.06
N SER A 154 7.41 18.99 8.98
CA SER A 154 8.32 19.10 10.12
C SER A 154 7.77 20.05 11.18
N LEU A 155 7.21 21.20 10.76
CA LEU A 155 6.54 22.15 11.64
C LEU A 155 5.33 21.52 12.33
N LEU A 156 4.45 20.85 11.60
CA LEU A 156 3.28 20.16 12.16
C LEU A 156 3.70 19.07 13.16
N THR A 157 4.75 18.33 12.84
CA THR A 157 5.30 17.29 13.72
C THR A 157 5.88 17.92 15.00
N PHE A 158 6.63 19.01 14.87
CA PHE A 158 7.18 19.75 16.01
C PHE A 158 6.08 20.32 16.92
N LEU A 159 5.06 20.96 16.33
CA LEU A 159 3.93 21.50 17.08
C LEU A 159 3.16 20.40 17.82
N LYS A 160 2.97 19.23 17.20
CA LYS A 160 2.36 18.07 17.87
C LYS A 160 3.17 17.60 19.07
N TYR A 161 4.50 17.54 18.97
CA TYR A 161 5.35 17.13 20.10
C TYR A 161 5.40 18.19 21.20
N ARG A 162 5.34 19.49 20.85
CA ARG A 162 5.43 20.59 21.82
C ARG A 162 4.09 20.91 22.50
N PHE A 163 2.98 20.76 21.78
CA PHE A 163 1.63 21.10 22.22
C PHE A 163 0.72 19.86 22.16
N PRO A 164 0.56 19.13 23.27
CA PRO A 164 -0.29 17.92 23.32
C PRO A 164 -1.77 18.18 23.01
N TRP A 165 -2.23 19.43 23.14
CA TRP A 165 -3.60 19.86 22.85
C TRP A 165 -3.84 20.18 21.37
N TRP A 166 -2.81 20.08 20.51
CA TRP A 166 -2.92 20.45 19.10
C TRP A 166 -3.91 19.52 18.36
N PRO A 167 -4.95 20.06 17.70
CA PRO A 167 -6.04 19.25 17.16
C PRO A 167 -5.69 18.59 15.81
N PHE A 168 -4.71 19.11 15.07
CA PHE A 168 -4.39 18.63 13.73
C PHE A 168 -3.39 17.49 13.73
N HIS A 169 -3.82 16.33 13.23
CA HIS A 169 -2.94 15.19 13.09
C HIS A 169 -2.12 15.28 11.78
N PRO A 170 -0.78 15.26 11.83
CA PRO A 170 0.08 15.43 10.65
C PRO A 170 -0.08 14.31 9.61
N ILE A 171 -0.70 13.18 9.98
CA ILE A 171 -1.00 12.09 9.05
C ILE A 171 -1.97 12.52 7.95
N GLY A 172 -2.95 13.39 8.24
CA GLY A 172 -3.87 13.87 7.22
C GLY A 172 -3.15 14.60 6.08
N PHE A 173 -2.13 15.40 6.44
CA PHE A 173 -1.27 16.10 5.47
C PHE A 173 -0.41 15.11 4.66
N ALA A 174 0.18 14.11 5.31
CA ALA A 174 0.99 13.09 4.64
C ALA A 174 0.17 12.20 3.69
N LEU A 175 -1.08 11.90 4.04
CA LEU A 175 -1.98 11.09 3.22
C LEU A 175 -2.61 11.88 2.07
N GLY A 176 -2.81 13.20 2.21
CA GLY A 176 -3.50 14.03 1.22
C GLY A 176 -2.93 13.92 -0.22
N GLY A 177 -1.63 13.66 -0.37
CA GLY A 177 -0.98 13.44 -1.67
C GLY A 177 -1.21 12.05 -2.28
N THR A 178 -1.69 11.07 -1.51
CA THR A 178 -1.97 9.70 -1.98
C THR A 178 -3.35 9.63 -2.64
N GLY A 179 -3.49 10.35 -3.76
CA GLY A 179 -4.77 10.73 -4.37
C GLY A 179 -5.79 9.59 -4.54
N THR A 180 -5.37 8.39 -4.92
CA THR A 180 -6.28 7.26 -5.11
C THR A 180 -6.70 6.63 -3.77
N SER A 181 -5.78 6.47 -2.83
CA SER A 181 -6.05 5.83 -1.54
C SER A 181 -6.99 6.65 -0.66
N VAL A 182 -6.77 7.97 -0.57
CA VAL A 182 -7.57 8.88 0.27
C VAL A 182 -8.97 9.07 -0.30
N ARG A 183 -9.13 9.24 -1.62
CA ARG A 183 -10.44 9.43 -2.25
C ARG A 183 -11.44 8.31 -1.91
N TYR A 184 -11.00 7.05 -1.90
CA TYR A 184 -11.88 5.92 -1.61
C TYR A 184 -12.07 5.65 -0.11
N THR A 185 -11.14 6.06 0.76
CA THR A 185 -11.18 5.71 2.19
C THR A 185 -11.71 6.82 3.09
N VAL A 186 -11.68 8.09 2.66
CA VAL A 186 -12.08 9.23 3.52
C VAL A 186 -13.50 9.09 4.07
N PHE A 187 -14.46 8.68 3.23
CA PHE A 187 -15.83 8.47 3.69
C PHE A 187 -15.93 7.34 4.73
N SER A 188 -15.27 6.20 4.47
CA SER A 188 -15.24 5.07 5.40
C SER A 188 -14.57 5.42 6.73
N VAL A 189 -13.49 6.22 6.69
CA VAL A 189 -12.80 6.72 7.90
C VAL A 189 -13.72 7.65 8.68
N PHE A 190 -14.40 8.58 8.01
CA PHE A 190 -15.34 9.48 8.64
C PHE A 190 -16.52 8.73 9.27
N LEU A 191 -17.06 7.75 8.56
CA LEU A 191 -18.14 6.89 9.07
C LEU A 191 -17.69 6.07 10.28
N ALA A 192 -16.49 5.47 10.23
CA ALA A 192 -15.92 4.75 11.37
C ALA A 192 -15.69 5.67 12.58
N TRP A 193 -15.22 6.89 12.35
CA TRP A 193 -15.07 7.90 13.39
C TRP A 193 -16.42 8.31 13.99
N ALA A 194 -17.44 8.56 13.16
CA ALA A 194 -18.78 8.93 13.61
C ALA A 194 -19.43 7.81 14.43
N MET A 195 -19.36 6.56 13.97
CA MET A 195 -19.85 5.39 14.72
C MET A 195 -19.11 5.24 16.06
N LYS A 196 -17.78 5.34 16.06
CA LYS A 196 -16.98 5.26 17.29
C LYS A 196 -17.33 6.38 18.27
N PHE A 197 -17.50 7.60 17.76
CA PHE A 197 -17.89 8.75 18.56
C PHE A 197 -19.27 8.55 19.20
N LEU A 198 -20.26 8.08 18.43
CA LEU A 198 -21.60 7.77 18.95
C LEU A 198 -21.56 6.68 20.02
N ILE A 199 -20.86 5.57 19.78
CA ILE A 199 -20.76 4.45 20.74
C ILE A 199 -20.12 4.92 22.05
N LEU A 200 -19.03 5.69 21.97
CA LEU A 200 -18.35 6.20 23.15
C LEU A 200 -19.17 7.26 23.89
N ARG A 201 -19.91 8.11 23.17
CA ARG A 201 -20.74 9.16 23.77
C ARG A 201 -21.98 8.60 24.48
N ILE A 202 -22.57 7.52 23.95
CA ILE A 202 -23.80 6.93 24.51
C ILE A 202 -23.49 5.95 25.65
N GLY A 203 -22.49 5.07 25.49
CA GLY A 203 -22.26 3.97 26.44
C GLY A 203 -20.83 3.82 26.94
N GLY A 204 -19.96 4.79 26.67
CA GLY A 204 -18.59 4.81 27.15
C GLY A 204 -17.75 3.61 26.68
N ALA A 205 -16.67 3.34 27.42
CA ALA A 205 -15.70 2.30 27.06
C ALA A 205 -16.26 0.87 27.17
N ALA A 206 -17.24 0.64 28.04
CA ALA A 206 -17.87 -0.67 28.21
C ALA A 206 -18.68 -1.07 26.96
N LEU A 207 -19.48 -0.14 26.42
CA LEU A 207 -20.26 -0.37 25.21
C LEU A 207 -19.35 -0.57 23.98
N TYR A 208 -18.26 0.20 23.90
CA TYR A 208 -17.25 0.01 22.85
C TYR A 208 -16.66 -1.41 22.84
N ARG A 209 -16.29 -1.95 24.01
CA ARG A 209 -15.79 -3.34 24.11
C ARG A 209 -16.84 -4.37 23.70
N ARG A 210 -18.11 -4.11 24.01
CA ARG A 210 -19.23 -4.99 23.63
C ARG A 210 -19.51 -5.01 22.12
N TYR A 211 -19.33 -3.87 21.42
CA TYR A 211 -19.51 -3.80 19.96
C TYR A 211 -18.25 -4.14 19.15
N SER A 212 -17.07 -4.26 19.78
CA SER A 212 -15.85 -4.65 19.08
C SER A 212 -15.97 -5.96 18.28
N PRO A 213 -16.64 -7.03 18.77
CA PRO A 213 -16.85 -8.25 18.00
C PRO A 213 -17.71 -8.06 16.75
N PHE A 214 -18.67 -7.12 16.75
CA PHE A 214 -19.52 -6.85 15.60
C PHE A 214 -18.71 -6.33 14.41
N PHE A 215 -17.83 -5.34 14.63
CA PHE A 215 -16.98 -4.79 13.57
C PHE A 215 -15.97 -5.81 13.04
N LEU A 216 -15.44 -6.67 13.92
CA LEU A 216 -14.63 -7.81 13.51
C LEU A 216 -15.45 -8.79 12.66
N GLY A 217 -16.70 -9.06 13.04
CA GLY A 217 -17.63 -9.88 12.27
C GLY A 217 -17.88 -9.33 10.86
N VAL A 218 -18.05 -8.02 10.70
CA VAL A 218 -18.20 -7.37 9.38
C VAL A 218 -16.95 -7.60 8.51
N LEU A 219 -15.75 -7.44 9.08
CA LEU A 219 -14.49 -7.67 8.37
C LEU A 219 -14.33 -9.14 7.94
N ILE A 220 -14.65 -10.07 8.84
CA ILE A 220 -14.59 -11.51 8.57
C ILE A 220 -15.63 -11.88 7.52
N GLY A 221 -16.86 -11.35 7.61
CA GLY A 221 -17.93 -11.58 6.65
C GLY A 221 -17.57 -11.12 5.24
N TYR A 222 -16.95 -9.95 5.10
CA TYR A 222 -16.43 -9.48 3.82
C TYR A 222 -15.37 -10.42 3.25
N SER A 223 -14.41 -10.85 4.08
CA SER A 223 -13.34 -11.77 3.67
C SER A 223 -13.88 -13.15 3.28
N ALA A 224 -14.85 -13.67 4.05
CA ALA A 224 -15.54 -14.92 3.77
C ALA A 224 -16.38 -14.84 2.49
N GLY A 225 -17.03 -13.70 2.23
CA GLY A 225 -17.77 -13.44 0.99
C GLY A 225 -16.87 -13.49 -0.25
N ILE A 226 -15.69 -12.88 -0.19
CA ILE A 226 -14.68 -12.97 -1.26
C ILE A 226 -14.24 -14.43 -1.45
N ALA A 227 -13.93 -15.14 -0.36
CA ALA A 227 -13.51 -16.53 -0.43
C ALA A 227 -14.59 -17.44 -1.04
N LEU A 228 -15.86 -17.22 -0.66
CA LEU A 228 -16.98 -17.95 -1.21
C LEU A 228 -17.19 -17.64 -2.69
N SER A 229 -17.06 -16.37 -3.10
CA SER A 229 -17.11 -15.98 -4.52
C SER A 229 -16.01 -16.68 -5.33
N LEU A 230 -14.78 -16.76 -4.80
CA LEU A 230 -13.68 -17.49 -5.45
C LEU A 230 -14.00 -18.99 -5.61
N ILE A 231 -14.57 -19.61 -4.58
CA ILE A 231 -14.97 -21.03 -4.64
C ILE A 231 -16.06 -21.23 -5.69
N VAL A 232 -17.04 -20.35 -5.75
CA VAL A 232 -18.12 -20.39 -6.74
C VAL A 232 -17.55 -20.26 -8.15
N ASP A 233 -16.65 -19.30 -8.38
CA ASP A 233 -16.02 -19.10 -9.68
C ASP A 233 -15.19 -20.32 -10.12
N VAL A 234 -14.48 -20.96 -9.21
CA VAL A 234 -13.69 -22.16 -9.52
C VAL A 234 -14.57 -23.36 -9.89
N ILE A 235 -15.71 -23.55 -9.20
CA ILE A 235 -16.56 -24.72 -9.40
C ILE A 235 -17.53 -24.52 -10.58
N TRP A 236 -18.16 -23.35 -10.69
CA TRP A 236 -19.22 -23.09 -11.68
C TRP A 236 -18.76 -22.30 -12.92
N PHE A 237 -17.68 -21.53 -12.83
CA PHE A 237 -17.18 -20.70 -13.93
C PHE A 237 -15.67 -20.91 -14.22
N PRO A 238 -15.21 -22.16 -14.44
CA PRO A 238 -13.80 -22.43 -14.68
C PRO A 238 -13.31 -21.71 -15.94
N GLY A 239 -12.33 -20.82 -15.79
CA GLY A 239 -11.76 -20.02 -16.88
C GLY A 239 -12.57 -18.77 -17.27
N GLY A 240 -13.73 -18.53 -16.65
CA GLY A 240 -14.59 -17.36 -16.88
C GLY A 240 -14.96 -16.61 -15.60
N GLY A 241 -14.10 -16.68 -14.59
CA GLY A 241 -14.30 -15.99 -13.31
C GLY A 241 -14.46 -14.48 -13.50
N HIS A 242 -15.29 -13.87 -12.65
CA HIS A 242 -15.61 -12.46 -12.76
C HIS A 242 -14.73 -11.64 -11.81
N GLY A 243 -14.61 -10.33 -12.03
CA GLY A 243 -13.88 -9.45 -11.11
C GLY A 243 -14.59 -9.37 -9.76
N ILE A 244 -14.10 -10.11 -8.75
CA ILE A 244 -14.66 -10.13 -7.39
C ILE A 244 -14.33 -8.82 -6.65
N HIS A 245 -13.19 -8.24 -6.98
CA HIS A 245 -12.72 -6.96 -6.48
C HIS A 245 -11.89 -6.33 -7.60
N GLY A 246 -12.35 -5.21 -8.15
CA GLY A 246 -11.57 -4.34 -9.04
C GLY A 246 -11.78 -2.89 -8.62
N TYR A 247 -10.70 -2.11 -8.62
CA TYR A 247 -10.79 -0.65 -8.65
C TYR A 247 -10.55 -0.18 -10.07
#